data_AF-A0AA39QBC3-F1
#
_entry.id   AF-A0AA39QBC3-F1
#
_cell.length_a   1.000
_cell.length_b   1.000
_cell.length_c   1.000
_cell.angle_alpha   90.00
_cell.angle_beta   90.00
_cell.angle_gamma   90.00
#
_symmetry.space_group_name_H-M   'P 1'
#
loop_
_entity.id
_entity.type
_entity.pdbx_description
1 polymer ?
#
loop_
_entity_poly.entity_id
_entity_poly.type
_entity_poly.pdbx_seq_one_letter_code
_entity_poly.pdbx_strand_id
1 'polypeptide(L)'
;MADSPSARIHARIDELERELQRLDELPPEATPGTTEKRQNLVAEIQRRINQISSMGILLTAPDRRRGKGGGGGARTARGGRSVSVGTAADPAPGDIVKARVDKLLVVFDANKYPPLTAKDFAKTLVFPDIGNREAMEDLAYERLIRGYKDTCENWSAAIVPLVESRDDWANICNKTSEIQKLDDDMDRLVAMNKFLTDQVSVGACEMYVDYAMRVTETIRYVKIWDTHMGEDDEDEQGNAAGEAPTTGPRKWKIDFLKRSFRAEHPEAQLELENAQKTGEEGQIIEAKNAYNAKLAKHRKNHQHTMAMRRPLALLYDFFGAAVLMDPSWDVTNKGRKRRRSGVFDEMLVYLCRHLPEENFIHVPATRYESAQASLSDVLRIIARPVAQHVEDFLDMYAPVSFGK
;
A
#
# COMPACT_ATOMS: atom_id res chain seq x y z
N MET A 1 -14.36 -25.83 -15.07
CA MET A 1 -13.90 -24.43 -14.97
C MET A 1 -14.81 -23.65 -14.01
N ALA A 2 -14.92 -24.06 -12.74
CA ALA A 2 -15.93 -23.52 -11.81
C ALA A 2 -15.34 -23.02 -10.48
N ASP A 3 -14.02 -22.84 -10.39
CA ASP A 3 -13.36 -22.57 -9.11
C ASP A 3 -12.34 -21.43 -9.21
N SER A 4 -12.78 -20.29 -9.79
CA SER A 4 -11.97 -19.07 -9.77
C SER A 4 -12.30 -18.24 -8.51
N PRO A 5 -11.32 -17.54 -7.91
CA PRO A 5 -11.57 -16.66 -6.77
C PRO A 5 -12.65 -15.60 -7.05
N SER A 6 -12.70 -15.08 -8.28
CA SER A 6 -13.77 -14.17 -8.72
C SER A 6 -15.14 -14.88 -8.70
N ALA A 7 -15.24 -16.12 -9.17
CA ALA A 7 -16.49 -16.89 -9.09
C ALA A 7 -16.94 -17.15 -7.65
N ARG A 8 -16.01 -17.38 -6.71
CA ARG A 8 -16.33 -17.52 -5.27
C ARG A 8 -16.83 -16.22 -4.65
N ILE A 9 -16.22 -15.07 -4.99
CA ILE A 9 -16.67 -13.77 -4.49
C ILE A 9 -18.06 -13.43 -5.06
N HIS A 10 -18.30 -13.66 -6.36
CA HIS A 10 -19.63 -13.49 -6.96
C HIS A 10 -20.68 -14.40 -6.32
N ALA A 11 -20.37 -15.69 -6.13
CA ALA A 11 -21.29 -16.61 -5.47
C ALA A 11 -21.63 -16.18 -4.03
N ARG A 12 -20.68 -15.56 -3.32
CA ARG A 12 -20.92 -15.01 -1.98
C ARG A 12 -21.75 -13.73 -2.00
N ILE A 13 -21.55 -12.86 -3.00
CA ILE A 13 -22.41 -11.68 -3.22
C ILE A 13 -23.86 -12.14 -3.47
N ASP A 14 -24.06 -13.10 -4.36
CA ASP A 14 -25.39 -13.65 -4.67
C ASP A 14 -26.09 -14.28 -3.45
N GLU A 15 -25.31 -14.84 -2.52
CA GLU A 15 -25.82 -15.38 -1.26
C GLU A 15 -26.25 -14.27 -0.29
N LEU A 16 -25.43 -13.23 -0.14
CA LEU A 16 -25.73 -12.07 0.71
C LEU A 16 -26.92 -11.28 0.19
N GLU A 17 -27.06 -11.12 -1.13
CA GLU A 17 -28.21 -10.49 -1.77
C GLU A 17 -29.51 -11.28 -1.51
N ARG A 18 -29.44 -12.61 -1.57
CA ARG A 18 -30.58 -13.48 -1.20
C ARG A 18 -30.94 -13.36 0.28
N GLU A 19 -29.96 -13.20 1.17
CA GLU A 19 -30.22 -12.97 2.60
C GLU A 19 -30.86 -11.59 2.84
N LEU A 20 -30.40 -10.56 2.13
CA LEU A 20 -30.99 -9.22 2.18
C LEU A 20 -32.45 -9.24 1.69
N GLN A 21 -32.71 -9.92 0.57
CA GLN A 21 -34.05 -10.03 0.00
C GLN A 21 -35.04 -10.73 0.95
N ARG A 22 -34.59 -11.77 1.66
CA ARG A 22 -35.40 -12.44 2.72
C ARG A 22 -35.71 -11.51 3.89
N LEU A 23 -34.79 -10.60 4.24
CA LEU A 23 -35.03 -9.63 5.30
C LEU A 23 -36.00 -8.54 4.86
N ASP A 24 -36.03 -8.17 3.58
CA ASP A 24 -36.98 -7.19 3.02
C ASP A 24 -38.43 -7.67 3.03
N GLU A 25 -38.67 -8.98 2.97
CA GLU A 25 -40.00 -9.59 3.12
C GLU A 25 -40.55 -9.49 4.56
N LEU A 26 -39.69 -9.24 5.54
CA LEU A 26 -40.10 -9.03 6.93
C LEU A 26 -40.42 -7.54 7.17
N PRO A 27 -41.54 -7.20 7.85
CA PRO A 27 -41.81 -5.84 8.26
C PRO A 27 -40.65 -5.32 9.12
N PRO A 28 -40.17 -4.08 8.93
CA PRO A 28 -39.05 -3.51 9.68
C PRO A 28 -39.29 -3.50 11.20
N GLU A 29 -40.56 -3.55 11.62
CA GLU A 29 -40.99 -3.58 13.02
C GLU A 29 -41.11 -5.01 13.61
N ALA A 30 -41.03 -6.06 12.79
CA ALA A 30 -41.32 -7.43 13.21
C ALA A 30 -40.27 -8.04 14.15
N THR A 31 -39.04 -7.50 14.18
CA THR A 31 -37.98 -8.01 15.06
C THR A 31 -36.94 -6.94 15.40
N PRO A 32 -36.58 -6.74 16.68
CA PRO A 32 -35.44 -5.93 17.08
C PRO A 32 -34.15 -6.43 16.40
N GLY A 33 -33.37 -5.52 15.81
CA GLY A 33 -32.09 -5.84 15.13
C GLY A 33 -32.20 -6.11 13.62
N THR A 34 -33.41 -6.13 13.04
CA THR A 34 -33.59 -6.37 11.59
C THR A 34 -32.97 -5.26 10.74
N THR A 35 -33.15 -4.00 11.14
CA THR A 35 -32.57 -2.83 10.46
C THR A 35 -31.04 -2.81 10.51
N GLU A 36 -30.46 -3.11 11.68
CA GLU A 36 -29.00 -3.21 11.86
C GLU A 36 -28.42 -4.35 11.02
N LYS A 37 -29.08 -5.51 10.99
CA LYS A 37 -28.68 -6.63 10.14
C LYS A 37 -28.73 -6.27 8.65
N ARG A 38 -29.75 -5.52 8.18
CA ARG A 38 -29.81 -5.02 6.80
C ARG A 38 -28.64 -4.07 6.49
N GLN A 39 -28.34 -3.12 7.39
CA GLN A 39 -27.22 -2.20 7.22
C GLN A 39 -25.87 -2.94 7.13
N ASN A 40 -25.66 -3.94 7.99
CA ASN A 40 -24.45 -4.76 7.97
C ASN A 40 -24.31 -5.58 6.68
N LEU A 41 -25.39 -6.16 6.17
CA LEU A 41 -25.38 -6.91 4.91
C LEU A 41 -25.09 -5.99 3.71
N VAL A 42 -25.70 -4.80 3.65
CA VAL A 42 -25.40 -3.81 2.59
C VAL A 42 -23.95 -3.37 2.65
N ALA A 43 -23.41 -3.11 3.84
CA ALA A 43 -22.01 -2.74 4.01
C ALA A 43 -21.05 -3.87 3.59
N GLU A 44 -21.40 -5.14 3.85
CA GLU A 44 -20.62 -6.30 3.40
C GLU A 44 -20.66 -6.46 1.87
N ILE A 45 -21.83 -6.34 1.24
CA ILE A 45 -21.98 -6.41 -0.22
C ILE A 45 -21.13 -5.32 -0.89
N GLN A 46 -21.27 -4.06 -0.44
CA GLN A 46 -20.50 -2.93 -0.98
C GLN A 46 -18.98 -3.15 -0.84
N ARG A 47 -18.56 -3.73 0.28
CA ARG A 47 -17.15 -4.08 0.54
C ARG A 47 -16.63 -5.14 -0.41
N ARG A 48 -17.42 -6.17 -0.72
CA ARG A 48 -17.05 -7.24 -1.67
C ARG A 48 -17.00 -6.75 -3.11
N ILE A 49 -17.89 -5.85 -3.50
CA ILE A 49 -17.85 -5.17 -4.80
C ILE A 49 -16.54 -4.38 -4.93
N ASN A 50 -16.18 -3.59 -3.92
CA ASN A 50 -14.90 -2.86 -3.90
C ASN A 50 -13.67 -3.79 -3.96
N GLN A 51 -13.78 -5.00 -3.39
CA GLN A 51 -12.73 -6.03 -3.48
C GLN A 51 -12.58 -6.55 -4.92
N ILE A 52 -13.67 -6.75 -5.66
CA ILE A 52 -13.62 -7.12 -7.08
C ILE A 52 -13.00 -5.98 -7.90
N SER A 53 -13.42 -4.74 -7.69
CA SER A 53 -12.90 -3.59 -8.45
C SER A 53 -11.40 -3.37 -8.20
N SER A 54 -10.93 -3.53 -6.95
CA SER A 54 -9.49 -3.43 -6.61
C SER A 54 -8.67 -4.59 -7.17
N MET A 55 -9.20 -5.81 -7.19
CA MET A 55 -8.57 -6.95 -7.87
C MET A 55 -8.54 -6.75 -9.40
N GLY A 56 -9.59 -6.16 -9.97
CA GLY A 56 -9.68 -5.79 -11.38
C GLY A 56 -8.59 -4.80 -11.78
N ILE A 57 -8.36 -3.75 -10.98
CA ILE A 57 -7.31 -2.74 -11.22
C ILE A 57 -5.90 -3.35 -11.22
N LEU A 58 -5.65 -4.36 -10.36
CA LEU A 58 -4.36 -5.07 -10.31
C LEU A 58 -4.15 -6.03 -11.50
N LEU A 59 -5.25 -6.57 -12.06
CA LEU A 59 -5.21 -7.52 -13.18
C LEU A 59 -5.26 -6.84 -14.56
N THR A 60 -5.86 -5.66 -14.67
CA THR A 60 -6.02 -4.93 -15.94
C THR A 60 -4.93 -3.90 -16.19
N ALA A 61 -3.99 -3.69 -15.26
CA ALA A 61 -2.83 -2.84 -15.49
C ALA A 61 -2.08 -3.35 -16.73
N PRO A 62 -2.13 -2.63 -17.87
CA PRO A 62 -1.53 -3.12 -19.10
C PRO A 62 -0.04 -3.24 -18.90
N ASP A 63 0.50 -4.40 -19.25
CA ASP A 63 1.92 -4.75 -19.25
C ASP A 63 2.70 -3.81 -20.19
N ARG A 64 2.90 -2.56 -19.74
CA ARG A 64 3.56 -1.48 -20.50
C ARG A 64 5.07 -1.67 -20.60
N ARG A 65 5.61 -2.80 -20.13
CA ARG A 65 7.03 -3.13 -20.29
C ARG A 65 7.35 -3.89 -21.57
N ARG A 66 6.36 -4.24 -22.41
CA ARG A 66 6.63 -4.79 -23.73
C ARG A 66 6.81 -3.69 -24.79
N GLY A 67 8.07 -3.38 -25.07
CA GLY A 67 8.50 -2.94 -26.40
C GLY A 67 8.60 -1.43 -26.65
N LYS A 68 9.67 -0.81 -26.15
CA LYS A 68 10.30 0.31 -26.88
C LYS A 68 11.69 -0.12 -27.31
N GLY A 69 11.72 -1.02 -28.30
CA GLY A 69 12.91 -1.29 -29.09
C GLY A 69 13.29 -0.01 -29.81
N GLY A 70 14.31 0.67 -29.30
CA GLY A 70 14.89 1.85 -29.92
C GLY A 70 15.57 1.45 -31.23
N GLY A 71 14.96 1.84 -32.34
CA GLY A 71 15.65 1.97 -33.61
C GLY A 71 16.56 3.20 -33.58
N GLY A 72 17.73 3.07 -34.21
CA GLY A 72 18.55 4.21 -34.65
C GLY A 72 19.92 4.30 -33.99
N GLY A 73 20.92 3.69 -34.61
CA GLY A 73 22.32 3.87 -34.22
C GLY A 73 23.27 2.99 -35.02
N ALA A 74 23.30 3.18 -36.34
CA ALA A 74 24.25 2.52 -37.23
C ALA A 74 25.70 2.77 -36.77
N ARG A 75 26.41 1.70 -36.41
CA ARG A 75 27.87 1.67 -36.39
C ARG A 75 28.37 0.39 -37.07
N THR A 76 29.29 0.64 -37.97
CA THR A 76 29.92 -0.24 -38.95
C THR A 76 30.65 -1.45 -38.35
N ALA A 77 30.44 -2.58 -39.01
CA ALA A 77 31.25 -3.79 -39.14
C ALA A 77 32.59 -3.90 -38.37
N ARG A 78 32.73 -5.00 -37.60
CA ARG A 78 33.92 -5.86 -37.70
C ARG A 78 33.56 -7.30 -37.31
N GLY A 79 33.78 -8.22 -38.24
CA GLY A 79 33.42 -9.63 -38.10
C GLY A 79 34.23 -10.35 -37.04
N GLY A 80 33.52 -11.09 -36.19
CA GLY A 80 34.04 -12.14 -35.33
C GLY A 80 33.04 -13.29 -35.34
N ARG A 81 33.45 -14.44 -35.87
CA ARG A 81 32.70 -15.70 -35.84
C ARG A 81 32.46 -16.09 -34.38
N SER A 82 31.26 -15.87 -33.88
CA SER A 82 30.79 -16.36 -32.59
C SER A 82 30.15 -17.72 -32.80
N VAL A 83 30.68 -18.72 -32.10
CA VAL A 83 30.11 -20.06 -32.00
C VAL A 83 28.84 -19.96 -31.17
N SER A 84 27.69 -20.25 -31.80
CA SER A 84 26.38 -20.28 -31.17
C SER A 84 26.30 -21.45 -30.18
N VAL A 85 26.67 -21.19 -28.92
CA VAL A 85 26.28 -22.03 -27.80
C VAL A 85 24.79 -21.78 -27.57
N GLY A 86 23.99 -22.84 -27.70
CA GLY A 86 22.55 -22.79 -27.47
C GLY A 86 22.26 -22.27 -26.07
N THR A 87 21.88 -21.00 -25.99
CA THR A 87 21.40 -20.38 -24.77
C THR A 87 20.02 -20.96 -24.52
N ALA A 88 19.89 -21.76 -23.46
CA ALA A 88 18.57 -22.15 -22.96
C ALA A 88 17.74 -20.87 -22.82
N ALA A 89 16.53 -20.86 -23.40
CA ALA A 89 15.65 -19.71 -23.32
C ALA A 89 15.47 -19.33 -21.85
N ASP A 90 15.70 -18.06 -21.51
CA ASP A 90 15.46 -17.57 -20.17
C ASP A 90 14.03 -17.93 -19.76
N PRO A 91 13.81 -18.48 -18.55
CA PRO A 91 12.50 -18.88 -18.09
C PRO A 91 11.53 -17.70 -18.17
N ALA A 92 10.27 -17.97 -18.54
CA ALA A 92 9.27 -16.91 -18.60
C ALA A 92 9.12 -16.27 -17.21
N PRO A 93 8.87 -14.95 -17.11
CA PRO A 93 8.73 -14.28 -15.81
C PRO A 93 7.74 -14.95 -14.84
N GLY A 94 6.64 -15.51 -15.37
CA GLY A 94 5.65 -16.27 -14.59
C GLY A 94 6.21 -17.55 -13.94
N ASP A 95 7.16 -18.23 -14.59
CA ASP A 95 7.79 -19.43 -14.04
C ASP A 95 8.69 -19.07 -12.85
N ILE A 96 9.35 -17.91 -12.90
CA ILE A 96 10.19 -17.39 -11.81
C ILE A 96 9.34 -17.04 -10.59
N VAL A 97 8.23 -16.33 -10.79
CA VAL A 97 7.28 -15.96 -9.72
C VAL A 97 6.74 -17.20 -9.03
N LYS A 98 6.22 -18.14 -9.83
CA LYS A 98 5.68 -19.40 -9.32
C LYS A 98 6.74 -20.20 -8.55
N ALA A 99 7.95 -20.35 -9.10
CA ALA A 99 9.01 -21.09 -8.42
C ALA A 99 9.42 -20.46 -7.07
N ARG A 100 9.45 -19.11 -6.98
CA ARG A 100 9.74 -18.42 -5.71
C ARG A 100 8.61 -18.58 -4.70
N VAL A 101 7.36 -18.44 -5.11
CA VAL A 101 6.22 -18.62 -4.21
C VAL A 101 6.07 -20.08 -3.79
N ASP A 102 6.20 -21.04 -4.72
CA ASP A 102 6.22 -22.46 -4.41
C ASP A 102 7.32 -22.77 -3.39
N LYS A 103 8.53 -22.19 -3.52
CA LYS A 103 9.58 -22.34 -2.52
C LYS A 103 9.18 -21.79 -1.15
N LEU A 104 8.53 -20.62 -1.09
CA LEU A 104 8.05 -20.04 0.17
C LEU A 104 6.96 -20.90 0.82
N LEU A 105 6.01 -21.39 0.02
CA LEU A 105 4.83 -22.12 0.49
C LEU A 105 5.09 -23.60 0.78
N VAL A 106 5.90 -24.29 -0.03
CA VAL A 106 6.28 -25.70 0.18
C VAL A 106 7.11 -25.86 1.44
N VAL A 107 7.88 -24.83 1.79
CA VAL A 107 8.60 -24.77 3.06
C VAL A 107 7.64 -24.50 4.22
N PHE A 108 6.52 -23.81 3.98
CA PHE A 108 5.61 -23.41 5.03
C PHE A 108 4.71 -24.56 5.52
N ASP A 109 5.18 -25.25 6.55
CA ASP A 109 4.38 -26.12 7.41
C ASP A 109 4.15 -25.38 8.74
N ALA A 110 2.89 -25.02 9.05
CA ALA A 110 2.57 -24.24 10.23
C ALA A 110 3.09 -24.85 11.55
N ASN A 111 3.22 -26.18 11.60
CA ASN A 111 3.78 -26.90 12.76
C ASN A 111 5.31 -26.82 12.81
N LYS A 112 5.98 -26.68 11.67
CA LYS A 112 7.44 -26.54 11.57
C LYS A 112 7.91 -25.09 11.62
N TYR A 113 7.02 -24.16 11.28
CA TYR A 113 7.30 -22.73 11.21
C TYR A 113 6.36 -21.96 12.16
N PRO A 114 6.66 -22.01 13.48
CA PRO A 114 5.90 -21.28 14.46
C PRO A 114 6.00 -19.76 14.22
N PRO A 115 5.10 -18.97 14.79
CA PRO A 115 5.22 -17.52 14.80
C PRO A 115 6.61 -17.05 15.25
N LEU A 116 7.02 -15.89 14.75
CA LEU A 116 8.28 -15.27 15.12
C LEU A 116 8.23 -14.75 16.55
N THR A 117 9.36 -14.89 17.23
CA THR A 117 9.54 -14.52 18.65
C THR A 117 10.14 -13.12 18.80
N ALA A 118 10.19 -12.62 20.03
CA ALA A 118 10.84 -11.35 20.37
C ALA A 118 12.32 -11.30 19.94
N LYS A 119 13.00 -12.44 20.00
CA LYS A 119 14.40 -12.57 19.56
C LYS A 119 14.55 -12.40 18.04
N ASP A 120 13.63 -12.97 17.27
CA ASP A 120 13.64 -12.86 15.81
C ASP A 120 13.39 -11.41 15.35
N PHE A 121 12.47 -10.73 16.04
CA PHE A 121 12.19 -9.32 15.83
C PHE A 121 13.39 -8.43 16.20
N ALA A 122 13.97 -8.60 17.39
CA ALA A 122 15.15 -7.85 17.82
C ALA A 122 16.33 -8.02 16.83
N LYS A 123 16.53 -9.24 16.31
CA LYS A 123 17.53 -9.52 15.26
C LYS A 123 17.24 -8.71 13.99
N THR A 124 15.97 -8.63 13.58
CA THR A 124 15.55 -7.84 12.41
C THR A 124 15.88 -6.36 12.58
N LEU A 125 15.74 -5.81 13.79
CA LEU A 125 16.05 -4.40 14.06
C LEU A 125 17.55 -4.10 14.00
N VAL A 126 18.37 -4.98 14.57
CA VAL A 126 19.82 -4.75 14.72
C VAL A 126 20.59 -5.13 13.46
N PHE A 127 20.19 -6.23 12.81
CA PHE A 127 20.89 -6.80 11.67
C PHE A 127 19.95 -6.77 10.47
N PRO A 128 19.91 -5.65 9.70
CA PRO A 128 19.09 -5.59 8.50
C PRO A 128 19.53 -6.69 7.54
N ASP A 129 18.56 -7.33 6.88
CA ASP A 129 18.83 -8.44 5.97
C ASP A 129 19.92 -8.07 4.94
N ILE A 130 20.87 -8.99 4.79
CA ILE A 130 21.99 -8.91 3.85
C ILE A 130 21.74 -9.94 2.76
N GLY A 131 21.63 -9.48 1.52
CA GLY A 131 21.40 -10.36 0.37
C GLY A 131 21.09 -9.57 -0.90
N ASN A 132 20.85 -10.30 -1.98
CA ASN A 132 20.21 -9.70 -3.15
C ASN A 132 18.75 -9.35 -2.82
N ARG A 133 18.13 -8.54 -3.69
CA ARG A 133 16.79 -7.99 -3.43
C ARG A 133 15.75 -9.09 -3.28
N GLU A 134 15.87 -10.10 -4.14
CA GLU A 134 14.98 -11.24 -4.20
C GLU A 134 15.01 -12.06 -2.90
N ALA A 135 16.20 -12.39 -2.39
CA ALA A 135 16.34 -13.15 -1.15
C ALA A 135 15.83 -12.38 0.08
N MET A 136 16.04 -11.07 0.12
CA MET A 136 15.50 -10.23 1.21
C MET A 136 13.97 -10.15 1.16
N GLU A 137 13.37 -10.07 -0.04
CA GLU A 137 11.93 -10.11 -0.21
C GLU A 137 11.35 -11.46 0.18
N ASP A 138 11.99 -12.56 -0.23
CA ASP A 138 11.57 -13.92 0.15
C ASP A 138 11.56 -14.06 1.68
N LEU A 139 12.60 -13.59 2.36
CA LEU A 139 12.68 -13.61 3.82
C LEU A 139 11.63 -12.71 4.49
N ALA A 140 11.36 -11.53 3.93
CA ALA A 140 10.30 -10.65 4.44
C ALA A 140 8.91 -11.28 4.26
N TYR A 141 8.64 -11.91 3.11
CA TYR A 141 7.40 -12.65 2.88
C TYR A 141 7.25 -13.83 3.84
N GLU A 142 8.31 -14.61 4.06
CA GLU A 142 8.30 -15.68 5.06
C GLU A 142 7.90 -15.14 6.43
N ARG A 143 8.49 -14.00 6.84
CA ARG A 143 8.19 -13.38 8.13
C ARG A 143 6.72 -12.93 8.24
N LEU A 144 6.14 -12.39 7.17
CA LEU A 144 4.72 -12.05 7.13
C LEU A 144 3.79 -13.26 7.27
N ILE A 145 4.07 -14.35 6.52
CA ILE A 145 3.26 -15.57 6.57
C ILE A 145 3.37 -16.21 7.96
N ARG A 146 4.57 -16.17 8.56
CA ARG A 146 4.79 -16.66 9.93
C ARG A 146 4.11 -15.79 10.98
N GLY A 147 4.00 -14.49 10.78
CA GLY A 147 3.49 -13.56 11.79
C GLY A 147 4.35 -13.55 13.06
N TYR A 148 3.87 -12.86 14.09
CA TYR A 148 4.60 -12.62 15.33
C TYR A 148 3.74 -13.02 16.52
N LYS A 149 4.35 -13.71 17.49
CA LYS A 149 3.72 -14.05 18.76
C LYS A 149 4.78 -14.36 19.80
N ASP A 150 4.76 -13.60 20.88
CA ASP A 150 5.55 -13.88 22.08
C ASP A 150 4.86 -13.27 23.31
N THR A 151 5.44 -13.46 24.49
CA THR A 151 4.98 -12.85 25.74
C THR A 151 5.51 -11.42 25.89
N CYS A 152 4.77 -10.56 26.60
CA CYS A 152 5.18 -9.19 26.90
C CYS A 152 6.54 -9.13 27.62
N GLU A 153 6.81 -10.09 28.52
CA GLU A 153 8.09 -10.22 29.20
C GLU A 153 9.25 -10.48 28.22
N ASN A 154 9.05 -11.36 27.23
CA ASN A 154 10.06 -11.66 26.22
C ASN A 154 10.27 -10.46 25.28
N TRP A 155 9.20 -9.77 24.89
CA TRP A 155 9.29 -8.51 24.13
C TRP A 155 10.14 -7.48 24.87
N SER A 156 9.82 -7.24 26.14
CA SER A 156 10.55 -6.29 26.99
C SER A 156 12.03 -6.66 27.11
N ALA A 157 12.33 -7.93 27.43
CA ALA A 157 13.70 -8.41 27.59
C ALA A 157 14.53 -8.27 26.30
N ALA A 158 13.94 -8.50 25.12
CA ALA A 158 14.64 -8.41 23.85
C ALA A 158 14.83 -6.97 23.35
N ILE A 159 13.89 -6.07 23.68
CA ILE A 159 13.80 -4.74 23.08
C ILE A 159 14.39 -3.64 23.96
N VAL A 160 14.15 -3.67 25.28
CA VAL A 160 14.63 -2.64 26.21
C VAL A 160 16.13 -2.35 26.04
N PRO A 161 17.02 -3.35 25.83
CA PRO A 161 18.44 -3.09 25.58
C PRO A 161 18.76 -2.31 24.29
N LEU A 162 17.81 -2.22 23.35
CA LEU A 162 17.97 -1.57 22.04
C LEU A 162 17.38 -0.16 22.01
N VAL A 163 16.64 0.25 23.05
CA VAL A 163 15.99 1.56 23.12
C VAL A 163 17.03 2.62 23.48
N GLU A 164 17.39 3.43 22.50
CA GLU A 164 18.10 4.69 22.72
C GLU A 164 17.06 5.74 23.17
N SER A 165 17.32 6.45 24.27
CA SER A 165 16.34 7.38 24.84
C SER A 165 16.08 8.54 23.87
N ARG A 166 14.84 8.65 23.38
CA ARG A 166 14.38 9.81 22.62
C ARG A 166 13.13 10.39 23.29
N ASP A 167 13.25 11.58 23.84
CA ASP A 167 12.19 12.22 24.63
C ASP A 167 11.07 12.86 23.79
N ASP A 168 11.06 12.69 22.46
CA ASP A 168 10.27 13.54 21.54
C ASP A 168 9.14 12.82 20.77
N TRP A 169 8.85 11.55 21.05
CA TRP A 169 7.79 10.81 20.32
C TRP A 169 6.40 11.43 20.47
N ALA A 170 6.09 11.98 21.65
CA ALA A 170 4.81 12.64 21.90
C ALA A 170 4.57 13.81 20.94
N ASN A 171 5.60 14.60 20.63
CA ASN A 171 5.47 15.72 19.69
C ASN A 171 5.24 15.24 18.26
N ILE A 172 5.82 14.11 17.86
CA ILE A 172 5.59 13.52 16.54
C ILE A 172 4.13 13.02 16.45
N CYS A 173 3.64 12.29 17.47
CA CYS A 173 2.24 11.85 17.54
C CYS A 173 1.24 13.01 17.57
N ASN A 174 1.58 14.09 18.27
CA ASN A 174 0.74 15.31 18.27
C ASN A 174 0.68 15.92 16.87
N LYS A 175 1.81 16.02 16.16
CA LYS A 175 1.82 16.52 14.77
C LYS A 175 0.95 15.66 13.85
N THR A 176 1.01 14.33 13.94
CA THR A 176 0.16 13.44 13.12
C THR A 176 -1.31 13.55 13.50
N SER A 177 -1.63 13.69 14.78
CA SER A 177 -3.00 13.90 15.28
C SER A 177 -3.59 15.23 14.79
N GLU A 178 -2.81 16.32 14.80
CA GLU A 178 -3.25 17.60 14.24
C GLU A 178 -3.51 17.53 12.74
N ILE A 179 -2.70 16.75 11.99
CA ILE A 179 -2.95 16.49 10.57
C ILE A 179 -4.30 15.78 10.37
N GLN A 180 -4.65 14.80 11.23
CA GLN A 180 -5.92 14.07 11.12
C GLN A 180 -7.15 14.96 11.37
N LYS A 181 -7.02 15.98 12.22
CA LYS A 181 -8.10 16.93 12.55
C LYS A 181 -8.43 17.89 11.40
N LEU A 182 -7.66 17.91 10.31
CA LEU A 182 -7.96 18.75 9.14
C LEU A 182 -9.25 18.26 8.46
N ASP A 183 -10.23 19.15 8.30
CA ASP A 183 -11.54 18.82 7.72
C ASP A 183 -11.47 18.44 6.23
N ASP A 184 -10.55 19.06 5.49
CA ASP A 184 -10.38 18.82 4.05
C ASP A 184 -9.37 17.70 3.78
N ASP A 185 -9.81 16.66 3.06
CA ASP A 185 -8.98 15.52 2.68
C ASP A 185 -7.73 15.94 1.87
N MET A 186 -7.84 16.98 1.03
CA MET A 186 -6.67 17.43 0.25
C MET A 186 -5.61 18.06 1.16
N ASP A 187 -6.01 18.93 2.09
CA ASP A 187 -5.10 19.50 3.08
C ASP A 187 -4.47 18.42 3.97
N ARG A 188 -5.27 17.45 4.41
CA ARG A 188 -4.79 16.29 5.16
C ARG A 188 -3.70 15.54 4.39
N LEU A 189 -3.93 15.21 3.12
CA LEU A 189 -2.95 14.50 2.30
C LEU A 189 -1.70 15.31 1.98
N VAL A 190 -1.80 16.62 1.78
CA VAL A 190 -0.64 17.51 1.59
C VAL A 190 0.23 17.53 2.84
N ALA A 191 -0.39 17.70 4.01
CA ALA A 191 0.32 17.72 5.28
C ALA A 191 0.96 16.36 5.61
N MET A 192 0.25 15.25 5.35
CA MET A 192 0.81 13.89 5.45
C MET A 192 2.02 13.70 4.53
N ASN A 193 1.95 14.14 3.27
CA ASN A 193 3.07 13.98 2.34
C ASN A 193 4.32 14.75 2.77
N LYS A 194 4.13 15.95 3.31
CA LYS A 194 5.22 16.74 3.91
C LYS A 194 5.82 16.02 5.11
N PHE A 195 4.99 15.58 6.05
CA PHE A 195 5.42 14.79 7.21
C PHE A 195 6.27 13.57 6.81
N LEU A 196 5.80 12.79 5.83
CA LEU A 196 6.51 11.60 5.33
C LEU A 196 7.87 11.94 4.71
N THR A 197 8.06 13.17 4.22
CA THR A 197 9.30 13.62 3.57
C THR A 197 10.33 14.14 4.57
N ASP A 198 9.88 14.78 5.66
CA ASP A 198 10.73 15.53 6.59
C ASP A 198 11.40 14.65 7.68
N GLN A 199 11.03 13.38 7.82
CA GLN A 199 11.49 12.53 8.93
C GLN A 199 12.96 12.06 8.77
N VAL A 200 13.82 12.31 9.77
CA VAL A 200 15.21 11.82 9.88
C VAL A 200 15.41 11.21 11.28
N SER A 201 15.97 10.00 11.34
CA SER A 201 16.14 9.24 12.60
C SER A 201 17.52 8.60 12.66
N VAL A 202 18.04 8.41 13.88
CA VAL A 202 19.36 7.83 14.15
C VAL A 202 19.19 6.87 15.32
N GLY A 203 19.27 5.56 15.08
CA GLY A 203 19.07 4.51 16.10
C GLY A 203 18.16 3.39 15.62
N ALA A 204 18.40 2.13 16.00
CA ALA A 204 17.66 0.97 15.48
C ALA A 204 16.18 0.95 15.89
N CYS A 205 15.89 1.11 17.19
CA CYS A 205 14.52 1.23 17.68
C CYS A 205 13.86 2.53 17.22
N GLU A 206 14.61 3.63 17.15
CA GLU A 206 14.07 4.87 16.59
C GLU A 206 13.65 4.69 15.14
N MET A 207 14.51 4.09 14.30
CA MET A 207 14.20 3.75 12.92
C MET A 207 12.96 2.87 12.81
N TYR A 208 12.74 1.95 13.75
CA TYR A 208 11.54 1.11 13.80
C TYR A 208 10.27 1.91 14.12
N VAL A 209 10.31 2.77 15.15
CA VAL A 209 9.15 3.61 15.51
C VAL A 209 8.79 4.54 14.34
N ASP A 210 9.81 5.17 13.77
CA ASP A 210 9.72 5.98 12.57
C ASP A 210 9.12 5.21 11.39
N TYR A 211 9.56 3.96 11.21
CA TYR A 211 9.04 3.04 10.19
C TYR A 211 7.56 2.77 10.42
N ALA A 212 7.16 2.37 11.63
CA ALA A 212 5.78 2.04 11.98
C ALA A 212 4.85 3.24 11.70
N MET A 213 5.26 4.45 12.10
CA MET A 213 4.52 5.68 11.77
C MET A 213 4.44 5.92 10.26
N ARG A 214 5.57 5.86 9.54
CA ARG A 214 5.60 6.11 8.09
C ARG A 214 4.74 5.11 7.33
N VAL A 215 4.77 3.84 7.68
CA VAL A 215 3.96 2.80 7.03
C VAL A 215 2.48 3.00 7.35
N THR A 216 2.14 3.29 8.60
CA THR A 216 0.78 3.65 9.02
C THR A 216 0.22 4.81 8.18
N GLU A 217 0.95 5.93 8.11
CA GLU A 217 0.53 7.09 7.32
C GLU A 217 0.54 6.80 5.81
N THR A 218 1.44 5.94 5.33
CA THR A 218 1.46 5.52 3.92
C THR A 218 0.22 4.71 3.55
N ILE A 219 -0.17 3.74 4.39
CA ILE A 219 -1.36 2.93 4.15
C ILE A 219 -2.59 3.83 4.22
N ARG A 220 -2.70 4.69 5.24
CA ARG A 220 -3.78 5.68 5.35
C ARG A 220 -3.87 6.57 4.11
N TYR A 221 -2.74 7.10 3.63
CA TYR A 221 -2.66 7.89 2.41
C TYR A 221 -3.26 7.13 1.23
N VAL A 222 -2.85 5.88 1.02
CA VAL A 222 -3.34 5.05 -0.09
C VAL A 222 -4.83 4.79 0.04
N LYS A 223 -5.32 4.46 1.25
CA LYS A 223 -6.74 4.21 1.49
C LYS A 223 -7.60 5.43 1.16
N ILE A 224 -7.23 6.62 1.63
CA ILE A 224 -7.93 7.89 1.28
C ILE A 224 -7.82 8.19 -0.21
N TRP A 225 -6.64 7.98 -0.81
CA TRP A 225 -6.47 8.22 -2.25
C TRP A 225 -7.33 7.30 -3.11
N ASP A 226 -7.47 6.04 -2.71
CA ASP A 226 -8.21 5.02 -3.46
C ASP A 226 -9.73 5.08 -3.21
N THR A 227 -10.22 5.64 -2.09
CA THR A 227 -11.67 5.94 -1.92
C THR A 227 -12.16 6.99 -2.94
N HIS A 228 -11.27 7.86 -3.40
CA HIS A 228 -11.53 8.80 -4.49
C HIS A 228 -11.19 8.19 -5.88
N MET A 229 -11.29 6.86 -6.07
CA MET A 229 -11.23 6.16 -7.37
C MET A 229 -12.64 5.76 -7.88
N GLY A 230 -13.71 6.44 -7.46
CA GLY A 230 -15.06 6.16 -7.95
C GLY A 230 -15.04 5.91 -9.46
N GLU A 231 -15.77 4.88 -9.90
CA GLU A 231 -15.88 4.51 -11.31
C GLU A 231 -16.15 5.80 -12.09
N ASP A 232 -15.19 6.18 -12.94
CA ASP A 232 -15.43 7.21 -13.92
C ASP A 232 -16.64 6.69 -14.71
N ASP A 233 -17.83 7.25 -14.47
CA ASP A 233 -19.00 7.00 -15.30
C ASP A 233 -18.50 7.08 -16.76
N GLU A 234 -18.53 5.94 -17.44
CA GLU A 234 -17.97 5.71 -18.78
C GLU A 234 -18.74 6.47 -19.87
N ASP A 235 -19.24 7.68 -19.57
CA ASP A 235 -19.79 8.61 -20.55
C ASP A 235 -18.66 9.45 -21.19
N GLU A 236 -17.52 8.82 -21.50
CA GLU A 236 -16.47 9.42 -22.35
C GLU A 236 -16.91 9.45 -23.84
N GLN A 237 -18.13 9.01 -24.16
CA GLN A 237 -18.73 9.07 -25.49
C GLN A 237 -20.15 9.65 -25.47
N GLY A 238 -20.24 10.98 -25.47
CA GLY A 238 -21.33 11.64 -26.21
C GLY A 238 -21.98 12.83 -25.51
N ASN A 239 -21.58 14.02 -25.94
CA ASN A 239 -22.39 15.25 -25.93
C ASN A 239 -22.94 15.74 -24.58
N ALA A 240 -22.26 16.72 -23.99
CA ALA A 240 -22.94 17.67 -23.11
C ALA A 240 -22.35 19.08 -23.28
N ALA A 241 -22.94 19.84 -24.21
CA ALA A 241 -22.87 21.29 -24.27
C ALA A 241 -23.68 21.96 -23.14
N GLY A 242 -23.68 21.37 -21.94
CA GLY A 242 -24.44 21.82 -20.78
C GLY A 242 -23.57 21.71 -19.54
N GLU A 243 -23.11 22.86 -19.06
CA GLU A 243 -22.25 23.04 -17.91
C GLU A 243 -22.91 22.51 -16.62
N ALA A 244 -22.64 21.25 -16.28
CA ALA A 244 -22.67 20.81 -14.89
C ALA A 244 -21.22 20.52 -14.45
N PRO A 245 -20.73 21.11 -13.35
CA PRO A 245 -19.37 20.91 -12.90
C PRO A 245 -19.22 19.47 -12.42
N THR A 246 -18.67 18.60 -13.26
CA THR A 246 -18.37 17.20 -12.91
C THR A 246 -17.40 17.18 -11.73
N THR A 247 -17.92 16.92 -10.53
CA THR A 247 -17.15 16.66 -9.29
C THR A 247 -16.64 15.22 -9.29
N GLY A 248 -16.04 14.80 -10.42
CA GLY A 248 -15.62 13.43 -10.62
C GLY A 248 -14.32 13.07 -9.86
N PRO A 249 -14.13 11.79 -9.51
CA PRO A 249 -12.92 11.25 -8.88
C PRO A 249 -11.61 11.67 -9.57
N ARG A 250 -11.60 11.66 -10.90
CA ARG A 250 -10.47 12.13 -11.72
C ARG A 250 -10.16 13.61 -11.52
N LYS A 251 -11.18 14.47 -11.40
CA LYS A 251 -11.02 15.91 -11.17
C LYS A 251 -10.39 16.16 -9.81
N TRP A 252 -10.88 15.50 -8.77
CA TRP A 252 -10.34 15.63 -7.41
C TRP A 252 -8.83 15.31 -7.37
N LYS A 253 -8.38 14.24 -8.04
CA LYS A 253 -6.95 13.87 -8.11
C LYS A 253 -6.12 14.89 -8.86
N ILE A 254 -6.66 15.42 -9.97
CA ILE A 254 -6.00 16.49 -10.72
C ILE A 254 -5.84 17.74 -9.85
N ASP A 255 -6.87 18.08 -9.07
CA ASP A 255 -6.86 19.26 -8.21
C ASP A 255 -5.92 19.09 -7.01
N PHE A 256 -5.91 17.90 -6.38
CA PHE A 256 -4.88 17.54 -5.40
C PHE A 256 -3.46 17.70 -5.97
N LEU A 257 -3.21 17.18 -7.18
CA LEU A 257 -1.88 17.26 -7.81
C LEU A 257 -1.46 18.70 -8.11
N LYS A 258 -2.42 19.57 -8.50
CA LYS A 258 -2.16 21.01 -8.65
C LYS A 258 -1.94 21.70 -7.31
N ARG A 259 -2.70 21.33 -6.26
CA ARG A 259 -2.59 21.93 -4.93
C ARG A 259 -1.27 21.57 -4.26
N SER A 260 -0.91 20.29 -4.24
CA SER A 260 0.39 19.81 -3.77
C SER A 260 1.54 20.44 -4.55
N PHE A 261 1.44 20.53 -5.88
CA PHE A 261 2.45 21.22 -6.69
C PHE A 261 2.64 22.69 -6.28
N ARG A 262 1.55 23.44 -6.08
CA ARG A 262 1.62 24.85 -5.66
C ARG A 262 2.21 25.01 -4.25
N ALA A 263 1.96 24.06 -3.36
CA ALA A 263 2.54 24.07 -2.02
C ALA A 263 4.05 23.77 -2.03
N GLU A 264 4.51 22.87 -2.91
CA GLU A 264 5.92 22.48 -3.04
C GLU A 264 6.74 23.45 -3.91
N HIS A 265 6.09 24.13 -4.86
CA HIS A 265 6.72 25.03 -5.84
C HIS A 265 6.02 26.40 -5.91
N PRO A 266 5.96 27.17 -4.81
CA PRO A 266 5.30 28.48 -4.80
C PRO A 266 5.93 29.45 -5.81
N GLU A 267 7.23 29.32 -6.10
CA GLU A 267 7.95 30.14 -7.08
C GLU A 267 7.41 29.95 -8.50
N ALA A 268 7.07 28.72 -8.90
CA ALA A 268 6.54 28.45 -10.24
C ALA A 268 5.14 29.05 -10.43
N GLN A 269 4.35 29.10 -9.35
CA GLN A 269 3.03 29.75 -9.35
C GLN A 269 3.18 31.27 -9.45
N LEU A 270 4.10 31.86 -8.67
CA LEU A 270 4.35 33.30 -8.69
C LEU A 270 4.88 33.79 -10.05
N GLU A 271 5.78 33.03 -10.68
CA GLU A 271 6.27 33.30 -12.05
C GLU A 271 5.12 33.38 -13.06
N LEU A 272 4.18 32.42 -13.00
CA LEU A 272 3.02 32.39 -13.87
C LEU A 272 2.07 33.58 -13.61
N GLU A 273 1.80 33.89 -12.34
CA GLU A 273 0.94 35.02 -11.97
C GLU A 273 1.53 36.37 -12.37
N ASN A 274 2.85 36.55 -12.23
CA ASN A 274 3.53 37.77 -12.67
C ASN A 274 3.46 37.92 -14.20
N ALA A 275 3.72 36.85 -14.95
CA ALA A 275 3.57 36.88 -16.40
C ALA A 275 2.13 37.22 -16.82
N GLN A 276 1.12 36.69 -16.13
CA GLN A 276 -0.29 37.00 -16.41
C GLN A 276 -0.67 38.46 -16.11
N LYS A 277 -0.03 39.09 -15.12
CA LYS A 277 -0.35 40.47 -14.73
C LYS A 277 0.35 41.51 -15.60
N THR A 278 1.60 41.27 -15.97
CA THR A 278 2.46 42.31 -16.56
C THR A 278 3.13 41.90 -17.86
N GLY A 279 2.99 40.64 -18.28
CA GLY A 279 3.70 40.10 -19.42
C GLY A 279 2.99 40.31 -20.76
N GLU A 280 3.78 40.36 -21.83
CA GLU A 280 3.27 40.22 -23.19
C GLU A 280 2.77 38.78 -23.45
N GLU A 281 1.94 38.58 -24.47
CA GLU A 281 1.36 37.27 -24.79
C GLU A 281 2.42 36.15 -24.91
N GLY A 282 3.58 36.44 -25.51
CA GLY A 282 4.70 35.51 -25.60
C GLY A 282 5.26 35.07 -24.23
N GLN A 283 5.36 36.01 -23.28
CA GLN A 283 5.85 35.73 -21.92
C GLN A 283 4.83 34.93 -21.11
N ILE A 284 3.53 35.18 -21.31
CA ILE A 284 2.45 34.38 -20.71
C ILE A 284 2.52 32.93 -21.21
N ILE A 285 2.70 32.73 -22.53
CA ILE A 285 2.83 31.40 -23.13
C ILE A 285 4.06 30.67 -22.58
N GLU A 286 5.20 31.35 -22.50
CA GLU A 286 6.45 30.78 -21.97
C GLU A 286 6.29 30.35 -20.49
N ALA A 287 5.79 31.24 -19.63
CA ALA A 287 5.56 30.95 -18.21
C ALA A 287 4.57 29.79 -18.02
N LYS A 288 3.49 29.75 -18.82
CA LYS A 288 2.51 28.65 -18.80
C LYS A 288 3.13 27.32 -19.22
N ASN A 289 3.99 27.31 -20.23
CA ASN A 289 4.70 26.12 -20.68
C ASN A 289 5.69 25.62 -19.60
N ALA A 290 6.45 26.52 -18.98
CA ALA A 290 7.36 26.19 -17.90
C ALA A 290 6.62 25.62 -16.67
N TYR A 291 5.52 26.25 -16.26
CA TYR A 291 4.63 25.76 -15.20
C TYR A 291 4.11 24.35 -15.51
N ASN A 292 3.58 24.15 -16.72
CA ASN A 292 3.03 22.85 -17.14
C ASN A 292 4.10 21.76 -17.19
N ALA A 293 5.33 22.07 -17.61
CA ALA A 293 6.44 21.13 -17.60
C ALA A 293 6.83 20.70 -16.18
N LYS A 294 6.93 21.66 -15.23
CA LYS A 294 7.18 21.38 -13.81
C LYS A 294 6.04 20.55 -13.20
N LEU A 295 4.77 20.92 -13.46
CA LEU A 295 3.60 20.16 -13.00
C LEU A 295 3.56 18.74 -13.58
N ALA A 296 3.90 18.54 -14.86
CA ALA A 296 3.95 17.22 -15.47
C ALA A 296 5.02 16.33 -14.80
N LYS A 297 6.19 16.90 -14.47
CA LYS A 297 7.22 16.21 -13.69
C LYS A 297 6.74 15.85 -12.28
N HIS A 298 6.04 16.76 -11.60
CA HIS A 298 5.41 16.52 -10.31
C HIS A 298 4.44 15.35 -10.34
N ARG A 299 3.52 15.34 -11.32
CA ARG A 299 2.57 14.24 -11.53
C ARG A 299 3.26 12.90 -11.74
N LYS A 300 4.31 12.87 -12.56
CA LYS A 300 5.10 11.65 -12.81
C LYS A 300 5.78 11.14 -11.53
N ASN A 301 6.34 12.05 -10.74
CA ASN A 301 6.94 11.70 -9.44
C ASN A 301 5.89 11.15 -8.48
N HIS A 302 4.74 11.81 -8.39
CA HIS A 302 3.62 11.36 -7.56
C HIS A 302 3.12 9.97 -7.96
N GLN A 303 2.92 9.72 -9.26
CA GLN A 303 2.54 8.40 -9.77
C GLN A 303 3.58 7.33 -9.42
N HIS A 304 4.87 7.65 -9.51
CA HIS A 304 5.94 6.73 -9.11
C HIS A 304 5.89 6.44 -7.60
N THR A 305 5.64 7.46 -6.77
CA THR A 305 5.44 7.28 -5.33
C THR A 305 4.23 6.39 -5.04
N MET A 306 3.10 6.62 -5.71
CA MET A 306 1.90 5.78 -5.55
C MET A 306 2.12 4.34 -5.96
N ALA A 307 2.87 4.09 -7.03
CA ALA A 307 3.24 2.74 -7.44
C ALA A 307 4.06 2.00 -6.36
N MET A 308 4.83 2.72 -5.54
CA MET A 308 5.57 2.12 -4.42
C MET A 308 4.69 1.96 -3.16
N ARG A 309 3.74 2.87 -2.92
CA ARG A 309 2.89 2.86 -1.72
C ARG A 309 1.75 1.85 -1.80
N ARG A 310 1.14 1.64 -2.98
CA ARG A 310 -0.01 0.74 -3.15
C ARG A 310 0.26 -0.72 -2.76
N PRO A 311 1.39 -1.34 -3.15
CA PRO A 311 1.70 -2.69 -2.71
C PRO A 311 1.78 -2.83 -1.18
N LEU A 312 2.13 -1.76 -0.46
CA LEU A 312 2.18 -1.77 1.01
C LEU A 312 0.78 -1.81 1.63
N ALA A 313 -0.18 -1.07 1.07
CA ALA A 313 -1.58 -1.16 1.48
C ALA A 313 -2.15 -2.55 1.17
N LEU A 314 -1.79 -3.13 0.02
CA LEU A 314 -2.18 -4.49 -0.34
C LEU A 314 -1.58 -5.52 0.63
N LEU A 315 -0.29 -5.42 0.99
CA LEU A 315 0.32 -6.25 2.02
C LEU A 315 -0.46 -6.16 3.34
N TYR A 316 -0.79 -4.94 3.76
CA TYR A 316 -1.52 -4.73 5.00
C TYR A 316 -2.94 -5.34 4.96
N ASP A 317 -3.62 -5.27 3.81
CA ASP A 317 -4.94 -5.90 3.64
C ASP A 317 -4.92 -7.43 3.79
N PHE A 318 -3.79 -8.08 3.55
CA PHE A 318 -3.63 -9.53 3.61
C PHE A 318 -2.85 -10.05 4.82
N PHE A 319 -2.04 -9.22 5.48
CA PHE A 319 -1.17 -9.63 6.59
C PHE A 319 -1.34 -8.78 7.85
N GLY A 320 -2.13 -7.70 7.78
CA GLY A 320 -2.46 -6.82 8.90
C GLY A 320 -1.25 -6.26 9.63
N ALA A 321 -1.30 -6.27 10.97
CA ALA A 321 -0.27 -5.72 11.84
C ALA A 321 1.13 -6.34 11.64
N ALA A 322 1.22 -7.55 11.07
CA ALA A 322 2.52 -8.16 10.76
C ALA A 322 3.36 -7.31 9.79
N VAL A 323 2.72 -6.53 8.91
CA VAL A 323 3.42 -5.58 8.05
C VAL A 323 4.15 -4.51 8.87
N LEU A 324 3.50 -3.97 9.90
CA LEU A 324 4.08 -2.96 10.79
C LEU A 324 5.18 -3.51 11.71
N MET A 325 5.34 -4.82 11.79
CA MET A 325 6.39 -5.50 12.55
C MET A 325 7.69 -5.72 11.76
N ASP A 326 7.70 -5.48 10.44
CA ASP A 326 8.88 -5.76 9.60
C ASP A 326 9.37 -4.54 8.81
N PRO A 327 10.47 -3.88 9.25
CA PRO A 327 11.09 -2.73 8.58
C PRO A 327 11.47 -2.96 7.11
N SER A 328 11.58 -4.22 6.65
CA SER A 328 11.88 -4.52 5.24
C SER A 328 10.82 -3.98 4.27
N TRP A 329 9.64 -3.59 4.77
CA TRP A 329 8.58 -3.00 3.96
C TRP A 329 8.68 -1.49 3.74
N ASP A 330 9.66 -0.81 4.36
CA ASP A 330 9.79 0.65 4.24
C ASP A 330 10.02 1.09 2.77
N VAL A 331 9.12 1.91 2.25
CA VAL A 331 9.17 2.48 0.90
C VAL A 331 10.05 3.74 0.83
N THR A 332 10.35 4.35 1.97
CA THR A 332 11.07 5.62 2.16
C THR A 332 12.43 5.38 2.80
N ASN A 333 13.32 4.67 2.10
CA ASN A 333 14.62 4.39 2.69
C ASN A 333 15.56 5.60 2.52
N LYS A 334 15.78 6.32 3.64
CA LYS A 334 16.58 7.56 3.83
C LYS A 334 18.04 7.42 3.37
N GLY A 335 18.26 7.34 2.05
CA GLY A 335 19.58 7.34 1.41
C GLY A 335 19.98 6.04 0.71
N ARG A 336 19.30 4.92 0.95
CA ARG A 336 19.50 3.68 0.18
C ARG A 336 18.17 3.22 -0.41
N LYS A 337 17.79 3.76 -1.57
CA LYS A 337 16.64 3.26 -2.35
C LYS A 337 16.83 1.76 -2.64
N ARG A 338 16.36 0.90 -1.75
CA ARG A 338 16.24 -0.54 -2.02
C ARG A 338 15.04 -0.68 -2.96
N ARG A 339 15.33 -0.65 -4.26
CA ARG A 339 14.33 -0.97 -5.26
C ARG A 339 13.83 -2.38 -4.99
N ARG A 340 12.51 -2.58 -5.07
CA ARG A 340 11.93 -3.93 -5.08
C ARG A 340 12.45 -4.72 -6.30
N SER A 341 12.34 -6.05 -6.25
CA SER A 341 12.61 -6.90 -7.41
C SER A 341 11.63 -6.58 -8.54
N GLY A 342 12.01 -6.93 -9.77
CA GLY A 342 11.17 -6.65 -10.94
C GLY A 342 9.84 -7.42 -10.96
N VAL A 343 9.74 -8.46 -10.13
CA VAL A 343 8.60 -9.38 -10.02
C VAL A 343 7.85 -9.24 -8.69
N PHE A 344 8.13 -8.17 -7.93
CA PHE A 344 7.59 -7.97 -6.59
C PHE A 344 6.06 -7.94 -6.55
N ASP A 345 5.43 -7.15 -7.43
CA ASP A 345 3.98 -7.01 -7.49
C ASP A 345 3.31 -8.32 -7.93
N GLU A 346 3.90 -9.02 -8.90
CA GLU A 346 3.43 -10.33 -9.37
C GLU A 346 3.53 -11.38 -8.26
N MET A 347 4.63 -11.39 -7.50
CA MET A 347 4.78 -12.27 -6.35
C MET A 347 3.78 -11.97 -5.26
N LEU A 348 3.53 -10.70 -4.93
CA LEU A 348 2.53 -10.31 -3.95
C LEU A 348 1.15 -10.82 -4.34
N VAL A 349 0.72 -10.52 -5.58
CA VAL A 349 -0.58 -10.95 -6.09
C VAL A 349 -0.70 -12.48 -6.11
N TYR A 350 0.36 -13.18 -6.53
CA TYR A 350 0.38 -14.64 -6.56
C TYR A 350 0.33 -15.23 -5.14
N LEU A 351 1.16 -14.72 -4.22
CA LEU A 351 1.18 -15.15 -2.83
C LEU A 351 -0.18 -14.95 -2.16
N CYS A 352 -0.81 -13.79 -2.33
CA CYS A 352 -2.13 -13.48 -1.78
C CYS A 352 -3.24 -14.44 -2.29
N ARG A 353 -3.10 -15.01 -3.49
CA ARG A 353 -4.03 -16.01 -4.04
C ARG A 353 -3.79 -17.43 -3.55
N HIS A 354 -2.59 -17.69 -3.03
CA HIS A 354 -2.12 -19.02 -2.66
C HIS A 354 -1.65 -19.05 -1.20
N LEU A 355 -2.23 -18.19 -0.34
CA LEU A 355 -1.89 -18.18 1.07
C LEU A 355 -2.13 -19.54 1.70
N PRO A 356 -1.22 -20.02 2.55
CA PRO A 356 -1.41 -21.30 3.23
C PRO A 356 -2.64 -21.22 4.13
N GLU A 357 -3.34 -22.34 4.26
CA GLU A 357 -4.56 -22.46 5.07
C GLU A 357 -4.33 -23.41 6.25
N GLU A 358 -4.88 -23.05 7.40
CA GLU A 358 -4.97 -23.88 8.59
C GLU A 358 -6.45 -23.98 8.96
N ASN A 359 -7.00 -25.20 9.00
CA ASN A 359 -8.44 -25.43 9.22
C ASN A 359 -9.34 -24.61 8.26
N PHE A 360 -8.96 -24.53 6.97
CA PHE A 360 -9.66 -23.78 5.91
C PHE A 360 -9.67 -22.25 6.11
N ILE A 361 -8.83 -21.73 6.99
CA ILE A 361 -8.64 -20.29 7.21
C ILE A 361 -7.22 -19.94 6.80
N HIS A 362 -7.04 -18.88 6.01
CA HIS A 362 -5.71 -18.42 5.64
C HIS A 362 -4.88 -18.11 6.89
N VAL A 363 -3.65 -18.62 6.96
CA VAL A 363 -2.77 -18.50 8.12
C VAL A 363 -2.55 -17.04 8.58
N PRO A 364 -2.38 -16.05 7.68
CA PRO A 364 -2.33 -14.66 8.12
C PRO A 364 -3.56 -14.19 8.91
N ALA A 365 -4.76 -14.73 8.61
CA ALA A 365 -5.98 -14.43 9.34
C ALA A 365 -5.96 -15.02 10.75
N THR A 366 -5.53 -16.27 10.90
CA THR A 366 -5.46 -16.94 12.20
C THR A 366 -4.41 -16.30 13.13
N ARG A 367 -3.44 -15.59 12.55
CA ARG A 367 -2.33 -14.91 13.26
C ARG A 367 -2.54 -13.40 13.42
N TYR A 368 -3.64 -12.85 12.90
CA TYR A 368 -3.91 -11.41 12.92
C TYR A 368 -3.91 -10.83 14.34
N GLU A 369 -4.74 -11.40 15.23
CA GLU A 369 -4.90 -10.91 16.60
C GLU A 369 -3.56 -10.99 17.37
N SER A 370 -2.78 -12.05 17.18
CA SER A 370 -1.47 -12.19 17.84
C SER A 370 -0.43 -11.18 17.32
N ALA A 371 -0.46 -10.87 16.03
CA ALA A 371 0.43 -9.86 15.45
C ALA A 371 0.06 -8.45 15.94
N GLN A 372 -1.23 -8.14 16.05
CA GLN A 372 -1.71 -6.88 16.60
C GLN A 372 -1.33 -6.72 18.08
N ALA A 373 -1.54 -7.76 18.89
CA ALA A 373 -1.11 -7.76 20.29
C ALA A 373 0.41 -7.58 20.42
N SER A 374 1.19 -8.31 19.63
CA SER A 374 2.66 -8.19 19.64
C SER A 374 3.11 -6.77 19.25
N LEU A 375 2.52 -6.18 18.22
CA LEU A 375 2.82 -4.80 17.81
C LEU A 375 2.50 -3.79 18.90
N SER A 376 1.35 -3.93 19.57
CA SER A 376 0.97 -3.09 20.69
C SER A 376 1.97 -3.20 21.85
N ASP A 377 2.34 -4.43 22.25
CA ASP A 377 3.33 -4.66 23.31
C ASP A 377 4.67 -4.01 22.98
N VAL A 378 5.19 -4.26 21.77
CA VAL A 378 6.45 -3.68 21.28
C VAL A 378 6.42 -2.16 21.30
N LEU A 379 5.36 -1.53 20.76
CA LEU A 379 5.26 -0.08 20.73
C LEU A 379 5.07 0.52 22.13
N ARG A 380 4.37 -0.16 23.04
CA ARG A 380 4.21 0.29 24.44
C ARG A 380 5.53 0.28 25.21
N ILE A 381 6.43 -0.65 24.87
CA ILE A 381 7.79 -0.72 25.42
C ILE A 381 8.66 0.41 24.86
N ILE A 382 8.67 0.61 23.54
CA ILE A 382 9.61 1.54 22.87
C ILE A 382 9.12 2.98 22.88
N ALA A 383 7.84 3.20 22.56
CA ALA A 383 7.25 4.51 22.30
C ALA A 383 5.74 4.50 22.58
N ARG A 384 5.36 4.52 23.87
CA ARG A 384 3.95 4.47 24.31
C ARG A 384 3.01 5.44 23.56
N PRO A 385 3.38 6.70 23.27
CA PRO A 385 2.52 7.59 22.48
C PRO A 385 2.22 7.06 21.07
N VAL A 386 3.19 6.38 20.44
CA VAL A 386 3.03 5.80 19.10
C VAL A 386 2.16 4.55 19.14
N ALA A 387 2.19 3.79 20.24
CA ALA A 387 1.30 2.63 20.41
C ALA A 387 -0.17 3.02 20.25
N GLN A 388 -0.61 4.09 20.93
CA GLN A 388 -1.98 4.58 20.81
C GLN A 388 -2.32 5.01 19.37
N HIS A 389 -1.43 5.79 18.74
CA HIS A 389 -1.63 6.25 17.36
C HIS A 389 -1.78 5.08 16.36
N VAL A 390 -1.01 4.01 16.57
CA VAL A 390 -1.08 2.80 15.74
C VAL A 390 -2.33 1.98 16.08
N GLU A 391 -2.71 1.86 17.35
CA GLU A 391 -3.96 1.21 17.77
C GLU A 391 -5.18 1.87 17.12
N ASP A 392 -5.28 3.21 17.17
CA ASP A 392 -6.35 3.98 16.52
C ASP A 392 -6.39 3.73 15.00
N PHE A 393 -5.22 3.58 14.37
CA PHE A 393 -5.12 3.22 12.95
C PHE A 393 -5.64 1.80 12.68
N LEU A 394 -5.24 0.82 13.48
CA LEU A 394 -5.66 -0.57 13.31
C LEU A 394 -7.18 -0.72 13.45
N ASP A 395 -7.78 0.02 14.39
CA ASP A 395 -9.23 0.04 14.60
C ASP A 395 -9.96 0.70 13.42
N MET A 396 -9.45 1.83 12.92
CA MET A 396 -10.05 2.55 11.79
C MET A 396 -9.87 1.84 10.44
N TYR A 397 -8.75 1.15 10.26
CA TYR A 397 -8.38 0.50 9.01
C TYR A 397 -8.14 -1.00 9.22
N ALA A 398 -9.10 -1.73 9.77
CA ALA A 398 -8.98 -3.18 9.87
C ALA A 398 -8.81 -3.83 8.47
N PRO A 399 -7.92 -4.82 8.30
CA PRO A 399 -7.71 -5.47 7.00
C PRO A 399 -8.98 -6.11 6.45
N VAL A 400 -9.25 -5.88 5.16
CA VAL A 400 -10.51 -6.31 4.50
C VAL A 400 -10.69 -7.84 4.52
N SER A 401 -9.58 -8.59 4.45
CA SER A 401 -9.61 -10.05 4.35
C SER A 401 -9.95 -10.77 5.66
N PHE A 402 -9.99 -10.05 6.80
CA PHE A 402 -10.22 -10.63 8.13
C PHE A 402 -11.51 -10.14 8.80
N GLY A 403 -12.33 -9.35 8.10
CA GLY A 403 -13.64 -8.92 8.59
C GLY A 403 -14.56 -10.12 8.82
N LYS A 404 -15.06 -10.25 10.06
CA LYS A 404 -16.01 -11.28 10.50
C LYS A 404 -17.37 -11.14 9.82
#